data_AF-A0A3P7I649-F1
#
_entry.id   AF-A0A3P7I649-F1
#
_cell.length_a   1.000
_cell.length_b   1.000
_cell.length_c   1.000
_cell.angle_alpha   90.00
_cell.angle_beta   90.00
_cell.angle_gamma   90.00
#
_symmetry.space_group_name_H-M   'P 1'
#
loop_
_entity.id
_entity.type
_entity.pdbx_description
1 polymer ?
#
loop_
_entity_poly.entity_id
_entity_poly.type
_entity_poly.pdbx_seq_one_letter_code
_entity_poly.pdbx_strand_id
1 'polypeptide(L)'
;FGAWTGGNITQIVPTADGRRLAVLYTGNLIRVYDRNCWREERWGALAGRAVSAVWSPSGDFLLFVTEDSGQLYALNFVAKKAINDDGIPETRWIGDSHAAPVFDLSPVEFDPTELEIQGAVEREIVTIGGRVQCLTLSPDGQRLAVSFAENTTVIALFIVDWSPTVRLTPCGFVEAPLYGNAAITTFLPKFDGGSLLTIVWSGGTIQYLPMLYGHNSSSHFNSRTILEEISGRTSAANRIPSDSLRSSELPSGIMDKTENDEIVLFTEKILSERQVEAS
;
A
#
# COMPACT_ATOMS: atom_id res chain seq x y z
N PHE A 1 -24.54 17.00 6.22
CA PHE A 1 -24.53 16.40 4.87
C PHE A 1 -23.12 16.54 4.33
N GLY A 2 -22.42 15.43 4.08
CA GLY A 2 -21.03 15.45 3.64
C GLY A 2 -20.92 16.18 2.30
N ALA A 3 -20.11 17.24 2.27
CA ALA A 3 -19.80 17.93 1.04
C ALA A 3 -18.85 17.03 0.24
N TRP A 4 -19.33 16.47 -0.88
CA TRP A 4 -18.50 15.81 -1.89
C TRP A 4 -17.63 16.83 -2.66
N THR A 5 -17.22 17.92 -2.03
CA THR A 5 -16.34 18.92 -2.61
C THR A 5 -14.91 18.43 -2.42
N GLY A 6 -14.29 17.98 -3.51
CA GLY A 6 -12.91 17.51 -3.52
C GLY A 6 -12.66 16.56 -4.69
N GLY A 7 -12.33 17.09 -5.87
CA GLY A 7 -11.94 16.28 -7.04
C GLY A 7 -12.96 15.22 -7.48
N ASN A 8 -12.62 14.46 -8.52
CA ASN A 8 -13.40 13.29 -8.93
C ASN A 8 -13.00 12.09 -8.07
N ILE A 9 -13.94 11.21 -7.76
CA ILE A 9 -13.65 9.96 -7.06
C ILE A 9 -12.91 9.01 -8.02
N THR A 10 -11.79 8.45 -7.58
CA THR A 10 -11.01 7.48 -8.35
C THR A 10 -11.25 6.04 -7.87
N GLN A 11 -11.36 5.83 -6.57
CA GLN A 11 -11.55 4.51 -5.97
C GLN A 11 -12.34 4.59 -4.67
N ILE A 12 -13.16 3.58 -4.41
CA ILE A 12 -13.90 3.39 -3.16
C ILE A 12 -13.52 2.02 -2.59
N VAL A 13 -13.06 1.99 -1.35
CA VAL A 13 -12.50 0.78 -0.70
C VAL A 13 -13.20 0.55 0.65
N PRO A 14 -14.15 -0.39 0.73
CA PRO A 14 -14.81 -0.73 2.00
C PRO A 14 -13.93 -1.65 2.86
N THR A 15 -14.10 -1.58 4.18
CA THR A 15 -13.62 -2.65 5.08
C THR A 15 -14.39 -3.94 4.84
N ALA A 16 -13.81 -5.10 5.22
CA ALA A 16 -14.44 -6.40 5.02
C ALA A 16 -15.79 -6.53 5.75
N ASP A 17 -15.94 -5.87 6.90
CA ASP A 17 -17.20 -5.80 7.66
C ASP A 17 -18.19 -4.74 7.15
N GLY A 18 -17.77 -3.94 6.15
CA GLY A 18 -18.55 -2.86 5.56
C GLY A 18 -18.89 -1.72 6.52
N ARG A 19 -18.20 -1.59 7.66
CA ARG A 19 -18.43 -0.52 8.65
C ARG A 19 -17.73 0.78 8.28
N ARG A 20 -16.64 0.72 7.52
CA ARG A 20 -15.88 1.88 7.07
C ARG A 20 -15.66 1.86 5.57
N LEU A 21 -15.48 3.06 5.01
CA LEU A 21 -15.28 3.26 3.59
C LEU A 21 -14.16 4.28 3.37
N ALA A 22 -13.06 3.88 2.75
CA ALA A 22 -12.07 4.82 2.23
C ALA A 22 -12.47 5.25 0.82
N VAL A 23 -12.36 6.54 0.54
CA VAL A 23 -12.62 7.15 -0.77
C VAL A 23 -11.38 7.91 -1.19
N LEU A 24 -10.86 7.54 -2.36
CA LEU A 24 -9.72 8.17 -3.02
C LEU A 24 -10.26 9.12 -4.09
N TYR A 25 -9.52 10.21 -4.29
CA TYR A 25 -9.91 11.28 -5.19
C TYR A 25 -8.78 11.60 -6.17
N THR A 26 -9.09 12.34 -7.22
CA THR A 26 -8.08 12.90 -8.14
C THR A 26 -7.22 13.98 -7.48
N GLY A 27 -7.64 14.49 -6.32
CA GLY A 27 -6.85 15.40 -5.49
C GLY A 27 -5.92 14.65 -4.52
N ASN A 28 -5.10 15.41 -3.80
CA ASN A 28 -4.16 14.90 -2.80
C ASN A 28 -4.83 14.65 -1.43
N LEU A 29 -5.95 13.92 -1.43
CA LEU A 29 -6.66 13.56 -0.20
C LEU A 29 -7.30 12.18 -0.25
N ILE A 30 -7.40 11.55 0.91
CA ILE A 30 -8.23 10.38 1.19
C ILE A 30 -9.27 10.79 2.23
N ARG A 31 -10.52 10.34 2.06
CA ARG A 31 -11.54 10.43 3.12
C ARG A 31 -11.93 9.05 3.59
N VAL A 32 -12.04 8.87 4.90
CA VAL A 32 -12.54 7.64 5.52
C VAL A 32 -13.85 7.94 6.22
N TYR A 33 -14.91 7.26 5.80
CA TYR A 33 -16.25 7.41 6.35
C TYR A 33 -16.58 6.27 7.28
N ASP A 34 -17.19 6.58 8.44
CA ASP A 34 -17.90 5.61 9.24
C ASP A 34 -19.32 5.44 8.68
N ARG A 35 -19.74 4.22 8.34
CA ARG A 35 -21.03 3.96 7.70
C ARG A 35 -22.22 4.19 8.63
N ASN A 36 -22.05 4.07 9.94
CA ASN A 36 -23.16 4.20 10.89
C ASN A 36 -23.57 5.67 11.06
N CYS A 37 -22.59 6.58 11.12
CA CYS A 37 -22.85 8.01 11.35
C CYS A 37 -22.50 8.92 10.16
N TRP A 38 -21.90 8.37 9.10
CA TRP A 38 -21.42 9.11 7.92
C TRP A 38 -20.49 10.28 8.24
N ARG A 39 -19.84 10.26 9.40
CA ARG A 39 -18.75 11.18 9.74
C ARG A 39 -17.51 10.80 8.94
N GLU A 40 -16.80 11.82 8.47
CA GLU A 40 -15.56 11.64 7.71
C GLU A 40 -14.33 11.99 8.54
N GLU A 41 -13.28 11.22 8.34
CA GLU A 41 -11.90 11.58 8.68
C GLU A 41 -11.16 11.89 7.39
N ARG A 42 -10.53 13.07 7.32
CA ARG A 42 -9.85 13.56 6.13
C ARG A 42 -8.34 13.47 6.30
N TRP A 43 -7.69 12.88 5.31
CA TRP A 43 -6.24 12.73 5.21
C TRP A 43 -5.77 13.51 4.00
N GLY A 44 -5.16 14.67 4.23
CA GLY A 44 -4.71 15.59 3.18
C GLY A 44 -3.20 15.60 3.02
N ALA A 45 -2.70 16.61 2.29
CA ALA A 45 -1.26 16.84 2.09
C ALA A 45 -0.51 15.61 1.53
N LEU A 46 -1.20 14.79 0.73
CA LEU A 46 -0.59 13.65 0.08
C LEU A 46 0.43 14.12 -0.99
N ALA A 47 1.49 13.35 -1.18
CA ALA A 47 2.48 13.53 -2.25
C ALA A 47 1.88 13.04 -3.57
N GLY A 48 1.11 13.93 -4.22
CA GLY A 48 0.27 13.59 -5.36
C GLY A 48 -1.07 12.97 -4.92
N ARG A 49 -1.83 12.42 -5.88
CA ARG A 49 -3.09 11.73 -5.55
C ARG A 49 -2.82 10.34 -4.98
N ALA A 50 -3.74 9.82 -4.18
CA ALA A 50 -3.74 8.42 -3.81
C ALA A 50 -4.12 7.56 -5.03
N VAL A 51 -3.27 6.61 -5.39
CA VAL A 51 -3.45 5.79 -6.60
C VAL A 51 -4.24 4.52 -6.31
N SER A 52 -3.92 3.83 -5.22
CA SER A 52 -4.58 2.60 -4.81
C SER A 52 -4.52 2.47 -3.29
N ALA A 53 -5.52 1.81 -2.71
CA ALA A 53 -5.57 1.50 -1.28
C ALA A 53 -6.27 0.17 -0.99
N VAL A 54 -5.89 -0.47 0.11
CA VAL A 54 -6.45 -1.75 0.60
C VAL A 54 -6.55 -1.75 2.12
N TRP A 55 -7.68 -2.23 2.65
CA TRP A 55 -7.86 -2.41 4.10
C TRP A 55 -7.26 -3.72 4.57
N SER A 56 -6.72 -3.74 5.78
CA SER A 56 -6.46 -5.00 6.50
C SER A 56 -7.78 -5.77 6.68
N PRO A 57 -7.75 -7.11 6.82
CA PRO A 57 -8.97 -7.89 7.04
C PRO A 57 -9.73 -7.50 8.31
N SER A 58 -9.00 -7.04 9.35
CA SER A 58 -9.60 -6.52 10.58
C SER A 58 -10.17 -5.11 10.43
N GLY A 59 -9.77 -4.38 9.38
CA GLY A 59 -10.11 -2.98 9.15
C GLY A 59 -9.27 -2.00 9.96
N ASP A 60 -8.36 -2.45 10.81
CA ASP A 60 -7.57 -1.56 11.66
C ASP A 60 -6.52 -0.75 10.88
N PHE A 61 -6.10 -1.24 9.71
CA PHE A 61 -5.10 -0.55 8.89
C PHE A 61 -5.60 -0.31 7.47
N LEU A 62 -5.31 0.86 6.93
CA LEU A 62 -5.45 1.16 5.50
C LEU A 62 -4.06 1.33 4.89
N LEU A 63 -3.70 0.43 3.97
CA LEU A 63 -2.52 0.59 3.14
C LEU A 63 -2.86 1.43 1.92
N PHE A 64 -1.99 2.36 1.56
CA PHE A 64 -2.16 3.16 0.36
C PHE A 64 -0.82 3.61 -0.23
N VAL A 65 -0.87 4.00 -1.50
CA VAL A 65 0.26 4.55 -2.26
C VAL A 65 -0.18 5.84 -2.92
N THR A 66 0.77 6.74 -3.13
CA THR A 66 0.54 8.00 -3.83
C THR A 66 1.40 8.08 -5.09
N GLU A 67 1.01 8.95 -6.03
CA GLU A 67 1.64 9.03 -7.36
C GLU A 67 3.12 9.45 -7.29
N ASP A 68 3.48 10.32 -6.35
CA ASP A 68 4.78 11.01 -6.35
C ASP A 68 5.71 10.60 -5.18
N SER A 69 5.32 9.65 -4.32
CA SER A 69 6.15 9.29 -3.16
C SER A 69 7.12 8.14 -3.40
N GLY A 70 6.79 7.20 -4.30
CA GLY A 70 7.48 5.91 -4.39
C GLY A 70 7.36 5.04 -3.12
N GLN A 71 6.53 5.44 -2.15
CA GLN A 71 6.40 4.79 -0.85
C GLN A 71 5.00 4.21 -0.63
N LEU A 72 4.96 3.06 0.06
CA LEU A 72 3.74 2.48 0.58
C LEU A 72 3.54 2.94 2.03
N TYR A 73 2.36 3.47 2.31
CA TYR A 73 1.98 4.02 3.60
C TYR A 73 0.92 3.16 4.29
N ALA A 74 0.88 3.21 5.62
CA ALA A 74 -0.16 2.64 6.45
C ALA A 74 -0.80 3.72 7.34
N LEU A 75 -2.13 3.76 7.35
CA LEU A 75 -2.92 4.46 8.35
C LEU A 75 -3.44 3.46 9.36
N ASN A 76 -3.19 3.70 10.65
CA ASN A 76 -3.74 2.90 11.74
C ASN A 76 -4.99 3.57 12.30
N PHE A 77 -6.08 2.82 12.48
CA PHE A 77 -7.35 3.26 13.04
C PHE A 77 -7.68 2.48 14.31
N VAL A 78 -7.92 3.22 15.38
CA VAL A 78 -8.26 2.64 16.68
C VAL A 78 -9.69 3.00 17.06
N ALA A 79 -10.46 1.99 17.49
CA ALA A 79 -11.77 2.20 18.07
C ALA A 79 -11.66 2.86 19.45
N LYS A 80 -12.27 4.03 19.60
CA LYS A 80 -12.37 4.78 20.87
C LYS A 80 -13.85 4.96 21.21
N LYS A 81 -14.18 4.79 22.50
CA LYS A 81 -15.52 5.15 22.99
C LYS A 81 -15.59 6.67 23.07
N ALA A 82 -16.53 7.26 22.33
CA ALA A 82 -16.83 8.68 22.34
C ALA A 82 -18.27 8.89 22.79
N ILE A 83 -18.62 10.13 23.13
CA ILE A 83 -19.99 10.54 23.37
C ILE A 83 -20.33 11.49 22.22
N ASN A 84 -21.44 11.22 21.53
CA ASN A 84 -21.87 12.08 20.44
C ASN A 84 -22.48 13.40 20.96
N ASP A 85 -22.82 14.31 20.04
CA ASP A 85 -23.40 15.62 20.37
C ASP A 85 -24.73 15.50 21.17
N ASP A 86 -25.42 14.36 21.06
CA ASP A 86 -26.66 14.04 21.77
C ASP A 86 -26.45 13.36 23.14
N GLY A 87 -25.20 13.20 23.60
CA GLY A 87 -24.88 12.56 24.88
C GLY A 87 -24.92 11.02 24.86
N ILE A 88 -25.04 10.40 23.69
CA ILE A 88 -25.12 8.95 23.50
C ILE A 88 -23.72 8.37 23.30
N PRO A 89 -23.35 7.27 24.00
CA PRO A 89 -22.09 6.58 23.76
C PRO A 89 -22.04 5.99 22.34
N GLU A 90 -21.00 6.35 21.60
CA GLU A 90 -20.70 5.80 20.27
C GLU A 90 -19.28 5.21 20.22
N THR A 91 -19.09 4.20 19.37
CA THR A 91 -17.74 3.71 19.06
C THR A 91 -17.25 4.46 17.83
N ARG A 92 -16.18 5.23 17.99
CA ARG A 92 -15.58 6.03 16.93
C ARG A 92 -14.24 5.45 16.55
N TRP A 93 -14.04 5.20 15.27
CA TRP A 93 -12.73 4.88 14.72
C TRP A 93 -11.98 6.17 14.45
N ILE A 94 -10.80 6.30 15.02
CA ILE A 94 -9.94 7.48 14.83
C ILE A 94 -8.60 6.97 14.34
N GLY A 95 -8.15 7.48 13.20
CA GLY A 95 -6.81 7.19 12.76
C GLY A 95 -5.74 7.97 13.51
N ASP A 96 -4.50 7.55 13.30
CA ASP A 96 -3.33 8.15 13.93
C ASP A 96 -3.12 9.64 13.52
N SER A 97 -2.10 10.30 14.06
CA SER A 97 -1.78 11.67 13.63
C SER A 97 -1.15 11.74 12.24
N HIS A 98 -0.49 10.66 11.81
CA HIS A 98 0.27 10.62 10.57
C HIS A 98 0.20 9.26 9.88
N ALA A 99 0.42 9.27 8.57
CA ALA A 99 0.63 8.04 7.81
C ALA A 99 2.07 7.53 8.01
N ALA A 100 2.21 6.26 8.39
CA ALA A 100 3.51 5.64 8.57
C ALA A 100 4.00 5.05 7.23
N PRO A 101 5.20 5.40 6.74
CA PRO A 101 5.79 4.69 5.61
C PRO A 101 6.20 3.28 6.05
N VAL A 102 5.82 2.26 5.27
CA VAL A 102 6.06 0.85 5.62
C VAL A 102 6.91 0.10 4.61
N PHE A 103 7.04 0.61 3.38
CA PHE A 103 7.93 0.03 2.37
C PHE A 103 8.29 1.04 1.28
N ASP A 104 9.53 1.00 0.80
CA ASP A 104 10.01 1.79 -0.33
C ASP A 104 9.88 0.98 -1.63
N LEU A 105 9.10 1.50 -2.57
CA LEU A 105 8.82 0.92 -3.88
C LEU A 105 9.49 1.72 -4.99
N SER A 106 10.43 2.61 -4.67
CA SER A 106 11.18 3.39 -5.66
C SER A 106 11.85 2.47 -6.70
N PRO A 107 11.97 2.92 -7.96
CA PRO A 107 12.58 2.11 -9.01
C PRO A 107 14.02 1.73 -8.65
N VAL A 108 14.34 0.45 -8.82
CA VAL A 108 15.69 -0.10 -8.70
C VAL A 108 16.03 -0.77 -10.03
N GLU A 109 17.15 -0.35 -10.61
CA GLU A 109 17.70 -0.92 -11.83
C GLU A 109 18.75 -1.98 -11.50
N PHE A 110 18.69 -3.13 -12.15
CA PHE A 110 19.71 -4.16 -12.08
C PHE A 110 20.12 -4.62 -13.47
N ASP A 111 21.39 -5.00 -13.59
CA ASP A 111 21.95 -5.65 -14.77
C ASP A 111 22.05 -7.15 -14.48
N PRO A 112 21.10 -7.98 -14.93
CA PRO A 112 21.12 -9.41 -14.71
C PRO A 112 22.20 -10.12 -15.54
N THR A 113 22.83 -9.45 -16.51
CA THR A 113 23.65 -10.11 -17.52
C THR A 113 24.81 -9.25 -18.03
N GLU A 114 25.98 -9.30 -17.38
CA GLU A 114 27.23 -9.15 -18.12
C GLU A 114 27.50 -10.47 -18.88
N LEU A 115 26.80 -10.71 -19.98
CA LEU A 115 27.16 -11.76 -20.93
C LEU A 115 27.80 -11.11 -22.16
N GLU A 116 29.13 -11.14 -22.22
CA GLU A 116 29.88 -10.79 -23.42
C GLU A 116 29.53 -11.78 -24.54
N ILE A 117 28.63 -11.40 -25.45
CA ILE A 117 28.39 -12.14 -26.68
C ILE A 117 28.95 -11.32 -27.84
N GLN A 118 30.04 -11.81 -28.44
CA GLN A 118 30.56 -11.39 -29.74
C GLN A 118 30.71 -9.86 -29.96
N GLY A 119 31.21 -9.14 -28.95
CA GLY A 119 31.61 -7.73 -29.10
C GLY A 119 30.47 -6.71 -29.14
N ALA A 120 29.21 -7.14 -28.93
CA ALA A 120 28.07 -6.26 -28.68
C ALA A 120 27.50 -6.60 -27.29
N VAL A 121 27.62 -5.65 -26.36
CA VAL A 121 27.00 -5.77 -25.04
C VAL A 121 25.55 -5.29 -25.17
N GLU A 122 24.60 -6.19 -25.39
CA GLU A 122 23.20 -5.87 -25.14
C GLU A 122 22.97 -5.92 -23.63
N ARG A 123 22.98 -4.74 -22.99
CA ARG A 123 22.62 -4.60 -21.58
C ARG A 123 21.10 -4.59 -21.48
N GLU A 124 20.52 -5.68 -20.98
CA GLU A 124 19.13 -5.69 -20.58
C GLU A 124 19.03 -5.15 -19.15
N ILE A 125 18.95 -3.82 -18.99
CA ILE A 125 18.72 -3.21 -17.67
C ILE A 125 17.27 -3.51 -17.29
N VAL A 126 17.07 -4.21 -16.18
CA VAL A 126 15.74 -4.50 -15.65
C VAL A 126 15.45 -3.54 -14.51
N THR A 127 14.33 -2.82 -14.61
CA THR A 127 13.84 -1.91 -13.57
C THR A 127 12.68 -2.55 -12.83
N ILE A 128 12.81 -2.70 -11.51
CA ILE A 128 11.73 -3.15 -10.61
C ILE A 128 11.36 -2.03 -9.66
N GLY A 129 10.07 -1.87 -9.36
CA GLY A 129 9.56 -0.75 -8.60
C GLY A 129 9.08 0.39 -9.49
N GLY A 130 8.86 1.55 -8.89
CA GLY A 130 8.35 2.75 -9.55
C GLY A 130 6.94 3.12 -9.11
N ARG A 131 6.22 3.81 -10.00
CA ARG A 131 4.87 4.28 -9.70
C ARG A 131 3.96 3.07 -9.64
N VAL A 132 3.35 2.88 -8.49
CA VAL A 132 2.40 1.78 -8.29
C VAL A 132 1.13 2.07 -9.07
N GLN A 133 0.67 1.09 -9.82
CA GLN A 133 -0.61 1.12 -10.51
C GLN A 133 -1.73 0.58 -9.64
N CYS A 134 -1.49 -0.54 -8.93
CA CYS A 134 -2.51 -1.20 -8.13
C CYS A 134 -1.91 -1.94 -6.92
N LEU A 135 -2.64 -1.91 -5.81
CA LEU A 135 -2.44 -2.75 -4.64
C LEU A 135 -3.60 -3.73 -4.54
N THR A 136 -3.30 -5.02 -4.41
CA THR A 136 -4.31 -6.05 -4.14
C THR A 136 -3.89 -6.88 -2.95
N LEU A 137 -4.70 -6.88 -1.89
CA LEU A 137 -4.48 -7.68 -0.69
C LEU A 137 -5.29 -8.97 -0.76
N SER A 138 -4.71 -10.07 -0.29
CA SER A 138 -5.45 -11.32 -0.11
C SER A 138 -6.53 -11.20 0.98
N PRO A 139 -7.61 -11.99 0.90
CA PRO A 139 -8.69 -11.94 1.89
C PRO A 139 -8.25 -12.27 3.32
N ASP A 140 -7.24 -13.14 3.46
CA ASP A 140 -6.62 -13.48 4.74
C ASP A 140 -5.64 -12.40 5.26
N GLY A 141 -5.35 -11.39 4.43
CA GLY A 141 -4.44 -10.30 4.71
C GLY A 141 -2.96 -10.66 4.74
N GLN A 142 -2.56 -11.87 4.34
CA GLN A 142 -1.17 -12.32 4.47
C GLN A 142 -0.33 -12.09 3.22
N ARG A 143 -0.95 -11.76 2.08
CA ARG A 143 -0.29 -11.53 0.79
C ARG A 143 -0.74 -10.22 0.18
N LEU A 144 0.22 -9.43 -0.28
CA LEU A 144 -0.01 -8.21 -1.03
C LEU A 144 0.65 -8.34 -2.40
N ALA A 145 -0.14 -8.14 -3.45
CA ALA A 145 0.34 -8.02 -4.82
C ALA A 145 0.37 -6.54 -5.21
N VAL A 146 1.48 -6.12 -5.81
CA VAL A 146 1.72 -4.74 -6.25
C VAL A 146 2.08 -4.76 -7.73
N SER A 147 1.34 -4.02 -8.55
CA SER A 147 1.67 -3.80 -9.96
C SER A 147 2.19 -2.38 -10.19
N PHE A 148 3.05 -2.20 -11.18
CA PHE A 148 3.72 -0.94 -11.48
C PHE A 148 3.29 -0.38 -12.83
N ALA A 149 3.27 0.95 -12.96
CA ALA A 149 2.87 1.65 -14.17
C ALA A 149 3.97 1.64 -15.23
N GLU A 150 5.24 1.74 -14.84
CA GLU A 150 6.38 1.71 -15.76
C GLU A 150 6.73 0.28 -16.19
N ASN A 151 6.53 -0.69 -15.30
CA ASN A 151 6.80 -2.10 -15.55
C ASN A 151 5.55 -2.97 -15.32
N THR A 152 4.61 -2.88 -16.25
CA THR A 152 3.30 -3.56 -16.16
C THR A 152 3.38 -5.08 -16.41
N THR A 153 4.53 -5.63 -16.81
CA THR A 153 4.71 -7.08 -17.01
C THR A 153 5.12 -7.81 -15.72
N VAL A 154 5.48 -7.05 -14.68
CA VAL A 154 5.95 -7.54 -13.38
C VAL A 154 4.94 -7.22 -12.28
N ILE A 155 4.65 -8.21 -11.44
CA ILE A 155 3.89 -8.03 -10.19
C ILE A 155 4.79 -8.40 -9.03
N ALA A 156 5.01 -7.47 -8.10
CA ALA A 156 5.72 -7.76 -6.85
C ALA A 156 4.78 -8.38 -5.82
N LEU A 157 5.27 -9.39 -5.12
CA LEU A 157 4.56 -10.09 -4.07
C LEU A 157 5.23 -9.85 -2.72
N PHE A 158 4.40 -9.56 -1.72
CA PHE A 158 4.82 -9.34 -0.34
C PHE A 158 4.04 -10.24 0.59
N ILE A 159 4.71 -10.66 1.65
CA ILE A 159 4.09 -11.16 2.87
C ILE A 159 3.78 -9.95 3.75
N VAL A 160 2.59 -9.92 4.35
CA VAL A 160 2.15 -8.83 5.23
C VAL A 160 2.02 -9.34 6.67
N ASP A 161 2.72 -8.67 7.59
CA ASP A 161 2.45 -8.80 9.03
C ASP A 161 1.73 -7.54 9.52
N TRP A 162 0.63 -7.69 10.25
CA TRP A 162 -0.14 -6.55 10.77
C TRP A 162 0.17 -6.20 12.22
N SER A 163 0.88 -7.06 12.95
CA SER A 163 1.11 -6.93 14.40
C SER A 163 2.57 -7.13 14.78
N PRO A 164 3.14 -6.31 15.68
CA PRO A 164 2.53 -5.16 16.38
C PRO A 164 2.45 -3.88 15.52
N THR A 165 3.20 -3.83 14.42
CA THR A 165 3.17 -2.78 13.40
C THR A 165 3.15 -3.43 12.03
N VAL A 166 2.70 -2.70 11.02
CA VAL A 166 2.66 -3.24 9.66
C VAL A 166 4.08 -3.43 9.13
N ARG A 167 4.37 -4.64 8.63
CA ARG A 167 5.62 -4.97 7.97
C ARG A 167 5.34 -5.68 6.66
N LEU A 168 6.04 -5.27 5.62
CA LEU A 168 6.06 -5.94 4.33
C LEU A 168 7.38 -6.67 4.14
N THR A 169 7.31 -7.97 3.82
CA THR A 169 8.48 -8.78 3.47
C THR A 169 8.36 -9.18 2.00
N PRO A 170 9.27 -8.72 1.12
CA PRO A 170 9.29 -9.16 -0.27
C PRO A 170 9.41 -10.68 -0.34
N CYS A 171 8.58 -11.33 -1.16
CA CYS A 171 8.63 -12.78 -1.32
C CYS A 171 8.81 -13.25 -2.76
N GLY A 172 8.62 -12.37 -3.75
CA GLY A 172 8.99 -12.67 -5.14
C GLY A 172 8.34 -11.74 -6.15
N PHE A 173 8.60 -12.04 -7.42
CA PHE A 173 8.00 -11.38 -8.57
C PHE A 173 7.26 -12.40 -9.43
N VAL A 174 6.18 -11.96 -10.07
CA VAL A 174 5.47 -12.73 -11.09
C VAL A 174 5.66 -12.02 -12.41
N GLU A 175 6.20 -12.74 -13.37
CA GLU A 175 6.43 -12.26 -14.72
C GLU A 175 5.83 -13.23 -15.72
N ALA A 176 5.16 -12.71 -16.74
CA ALA A 176 4.72 -13.50 -17.87
C ALA A 176 4.89 -12.72 -19.18
N PRO A 177 6.14 -12.55 -19.67
CA PRO A 177 6.44 -11.71 -20.83
C PRO A 177 5.62 -12.08 -22.08
N LEU A 178 5.33 -13.37 -22.26
CA LEU A 178 4.56 -13.89 -23.39
C LEU A 178 3.05 -13.59 -23.31
N TYR A 179 2.53 -13.19 -22.16
CA TYR A 179 1.11 -12.88 -21.96
C TYR A 179 0.82 -11.37 -22.00
N GLY A 180 1.85 -10.53 -22.10
CA GLY A 180 1.73 -9.07 -22.15
C GLY A 180 1.67 -8.45 -20.76
N ASN A 181 0.89 -7.38 -20.62
CA ASN A 181 0.83 -6.55 -19.42
C ASN A 181 -0.23 -7.10 -18.45
N ALA A 182 0.05 -7.07 -17.14
CA ALA A 182 -0.92 -7.37 -16.11
C ALA A 182 -1.99 -6.26 -16.07
N ALA A 183 -3.20 -6.56 -16.52
CA ALA A 183 -4.29 -5.60 -16.60
C ALA A 183 -5.15 -5.57 -15.34
N ILE A 184 -5.44 -6.75 -14.76
CA ILE A 184 -6.25 -6.89 -13.54
C ILE A 184 -5.58 -7.92 -12.65
N THR A 185 -5.41 -7.57 -11.37
CA THR A 185 -4.93 -8.47 -10.33
C THR A 185 -6.00 -8.56 -9.24
N THR A 186 -6.34 -9.78 -8.82
CA THR A 186 -7.31 -9.99 -7.75
C THR A 186 -7.07 -11.31 -7.04
N PHE A 187 -7.27 -11.34 -5.72
CA PHE A 187 -7.25 -12.60 -4.98
C PHE A 187 -8.65 -13.21 -4.91
N LEU A 188 -8.73 -14.53 -5.10
CA LEU A 188 -10.00 -15.22 -4.91
C LEU A 188 -10.41 -15.17 -3.42
N PRO A 189 -11.69 -14.86 -3.10
CA PRO A 189 -12.17 -14.70 -1.72
C PRO A 189 -12.00 -15.93 -0.84
N LYS A 190 -11.99 -17.13 -1.44
CA LYS A 190 -11.90 -18.41 -0.75
C LYS A 190 -10.97 -19.34 -1.51
N PHE A 191 -9.87 -19.70 -0.87
CA PHE A 191 -8.94 -20.70 -1.36
C PHE A 191 -8.38 -21.46 -0.16
N ASP A 192 -8.64 -22.76 -0.10
CA ASP A 192 -8.20 -23.58 1.02
C ASP A 192 -6.69 -23.82 0.93
N GLY A 193 -5.98 -23.65 2.04
CA GLY A 193 -4.53 -23.87 2.11
C GLY A 193 -3.67 -22.67 1.70
N GLY A 194 -4.24 -21.49 1.50
CA GLY A 194 -3.48 -20.24 1.36
C GLY A 194 -4.23 -19.13 0.62
N SER A 195 -3.55 -18.49 -0.31
CA SER A 195 -4.14 -17.44 -1.16
C SER A 195 -3.96 -17.77 -2.64
N LEU A 196 -4.94 -17.40 -3.47
CA LEU A 196 -4.91 -17.64 -4.92
C LEU A 196 -5.04 -16.32 -5.67
N LEU A 197 -3.93 -15.88 -6.27
CA LEU A 197 -3.88 -14.69 -7.09
C LEU A 197 -4.36 -15.02 -8.51
N THR A 198 -5.29 -14.23 -9.01
CA THR A 198 -5.76 -14.26 -10.40
C THR A 198 -5.22 -13.03 -11.12
N ILE A 199 -4.57 -13.27 -12.26
CA ILE A 199 -4.00 -12.22 -13.10
C ILE A 199 -4.63 -12.31 -14.48
N VAL A 200 -5.25 -11.22 -14.92
CA VAL A 200 -5.75 -11.07 -16.29
C VAL A 200 -4.71 -10.30 -17.08
N TRP A 201 -4.14 -10.96 -18.08
CA TRP A 201 -3.11 -10.40 -18.94
C TRP A 201 -3.72 -9.76 -20.20
N SER A 202 -3.07 -8.72 -20.73
CA SER A 202 -3.54 -8.01 -21.92
C SER A 202 -3.55 -8.88 -23.19
N GLY A 203 -2.78 -9.97 -23.22
CA GLY A 203 -2.81 -10.99 -24.27
C GLY A 203 -4.04 -11.89 -24.27
N GLY A 204 -5.01 -11.67 -23.37
CA GLY A 204 -6.26 -12.43 -23.30
C GLY A 204 -6.18 -13.72 -22.47
N THR A 205 -5.06 -13.95 -21.78
CA THR A 205 -4.85 -15.10 -20.90
C THR A 205 -5.19 -14.74 -19.45
N ILE A 206 -5.79 -15.68 -18.73
CA ILE A 206 -5.98 -15.60 -17.28
C ILE A 206 -5.04 -16.60 -16.62
N GLN A 207 -4.20 -16.14 -15.70
CA GLN A 207 -3.30 -16.98 -14.91
C GLN A 207 -3.79 -17.06 -13.47
N TYR A 208 -3.71 -18.26 -12.91
CA TYR A 208 -4.00 -18.54 -11.51
C TYR A 208 -2.69 -18.94 -10.81
N LEU A 209 -2.30 -18.18 -9.80
CA LEU A 209 -1.07 -18.41 -9.04
C LEU A 209 -1.40 -18.75 -7.58
N PRO A 210 -1.35 -20.04 -7.19
CA PRO A 210 -1.57 -20.46 -5.81
C PRO A 210 -0.35 -20.15 -4.95
N MET A 211 -0.59 -19.50 -3.83
CA MET A 211 0.37 -19.26 -2.76
C MET A 211 -0.02 -20.13 -1.57
N LEU A 212 0.54 -21.35 -1.53
CA LEU A 212 0.23 -22.34 -0.49
C LEU A 212 0.95 -22.00 0.81
N TYR A 213 0.23 -22.13 1.92
CA TYR A 213 0.77 -21.95 3.26
C TYR A 213 1.05 -23.32 3.87
N GLY A 214 2.09 -23.40 4.71
CA GLY A 214 2.44 -24.65 5.38
C GLY A 214 1.33 -25.14 6.32
N HIS A 215 1.29 -26.44 6.61
CA HIS A 215 0.27 -27.10 7.44
C HIS A 215 0.04 -26.48 8.84
N ASN A 216 0.93 -25.61 9.32
CA ASN A 216 0.85 -24.93 10.62
C ASN A 216 0.64 -23.40 10.50
N SER A 217 0.29 -22.88 9.31
CA SER A 217 -0.01 -21.45 9.17
C SER A 217 -1.31 -21.13 9.88
N SER A 218 -1.23 -20.74 11.15
CA SER A 218 -2.37 -20.16 11.85
C SER A 218 -2.84 -18.89 11.12
N SER A 219 -4.08 -18.47 11.39
CA SER A 219 -4.63 -17.18 10.92
C SER A 219 -3.80 -15.96 11.38
N HIS A 220 -2.86 -16.16 12.30
CA HIS A 220 -1.87 -15.19 12.76
C HIS A 220 -0.49 -15.58 12.23
N PHE A 221 -0.34 -15.56 10.92
CA PHE A 221 0.96 -15.76 10.30
C PHE A 221 1.91 -14.59 10.64
N ASN A 222 3.14 -14.91 11.02
CA ASN A 222 4.21 -13.94 11.31
C ASN A 222 5.44 -14.30 10.48
N SER A 223 5.89 -13.39 9.62
CA SER A 223 7.05 -13.58 8.73
C SER A 223 8.35 -13.94 9.49
N ARG A 224 8.47 -13.54 10.76
CA ARG A 224 9.62 -13.89 11.61
C ARG A 224 9.79 -15.39 11.75
N THR A 225 8.70 -16.16 11.80
CA THR A 225 8.78 -17.63 11.92
C THR A 225 9.40 -18.26 10.68
N ILE A 226 9.21 -17.71 9.48
CA ILE A 226 9.90 -18.18 8.26
C ILE A 226 11.39 -17.88 8.34
N LEU A 227 11.77 -16.66 8.72
CA LEU A 227 13.19 -16.28 8.85
C LEU A 227 13.90 -17.11 9.93
N GLU A 228 13.23 -17.39 11.04
CA GLU A 228 13.73 -18.27 12.11
C GLU A 228 13.82 -19.74 11.66
N GLU A 229 12.85 -20.25 10.90
CA GLU A 229 12.90 -21.63 10.38
C GLU A 229 14.01 -21.80 9.32
N ILE A 230 14.19 -20.80 8.45
CA ILE A 230 15.32 -20.75 7.51
C ILE A 230 16.64 -20.66 8.29
N SER A 231 16.72 -19.79 9.31
CA SER A 231 17.91 -19.64 10.16
C SER A 231 18.24 -20.92 10.93
N GLY A 232 17.24 -21.58 11.51
CA GLY A 232 17.37 -22.84 12.25
C GLY A 232 17.77 -24.02 11.36
N ARG A 233 17.41 -24.02 10.08
CA ARG A 233 17.91 -25.00 9.09
C ARG A 233 19.34 -24.71 8.63
N THR A 234 19.83 -23.48 8.80
CA THR A 234 21.20 -23.07 8.42
C THR A 234 22.25 -23.21 9.53
N SER A 235 21.90 -23.71 10.72
CA SER A 235 22.84 -23.85 11.84
C SER A 235 23.92 -24.93 11.67
N ALA A 236 24.16 -25.42 10.45
CA ALA A 236 25.20 -26.38 10.10
C ALA A 236 26.09 -25.89 8.94
N ALA A 237 26.42 -24.60 8.86
CA ALA A 237 27.66 -24.14 8.20
C ALA A 237 27.95 -22.67 8.52
N ASN A 238 29.12 -22.41 9.08
CA ASN A 238 29.71 -21.08 9.26
C ASN A 238 29.65 -20.27 7.97
N ARG A 239 28.84 -19.21 7.93
CA ARG A 239 29.11 -17.99 7.14
C ARG A 239 28.65 -16.76 7.91
N ILE A 240 29.54 -15.78 7.93
CA ILE A 240 29.35 -14.44 8.51
C ILE A 240 28.13 -13.81 7.82
N PRO A 241 27.12 -13.31 8.56
CA PRO A 241 25.97 -12.68 7.94
C PRO A 241 26.37 -11.31 7.38
N SER A 242 26.11 -11.08 6.10
CA SER A 242 26.16 -9.76 5.50
C SER A 242 25.01 -8.90 6.03
N ASP A 243 25.33 -7.67 6.47
CA ASP A 243 24.45 -6.68 7.08
C ASP A 243 23.35 -6.10 6.15
N SER A 244 22.96 -6.81 5.09
CA SER A 244 22.19 -6.24 3.97
C SER A 244 20.66 -6.32 4.08
N LEU A 245 20.10 -6.68 5.24
CA LEU A 245 18.64 -6.81 5.44
C LEU A 245 18.13 -6.06 6.68
N ARG A 246 18.84 -5.03 7.15
CA ARG A 246 18.22 -4.08 8.07
C ARG A 246 17.24 -3.24 7.25
N SER A 247 15.96 -3.27 7.65
CA SER A 247 15.00 -2.24 7.27
C SER A 247 15.68 -0.89 7.50
N SER A 248 15.99 -0.19 6.42
CA SER A 248 16.50 1.15 6.48
C SER A 248 15.48 1.99 7.25
N GLU A 249 15.95 2.72 8.26
CA GLU A 249 15.18 3.79 8.86
C GLU A 249 14.85 4.76 7.73
N LEU A 250 13.60 4.73 7.28
CA LEU A 250 13.13 5.55 6.16
C LEU A 250 13.07 7.02 6.61
N PRO A 251 13.52 7.98 5.79
CA PRO A 251 13.38 9.39 6.09
C PRO A 251 11.89 9.76 6.17
N SER A 252 11.53 10.47 7.23
CA SER A 252 10.15 10.83 7.60
C SER A 252 9.53 11.81 6.60
N GLY A 253 8.86 11.29 5.58
CA GLY A 253 7.84 12.04 4.82
C GLY A 253 6.55 12.06 5.63
N ILE A 254 6.40 13.05 6.51
CA ILE A 254 5.26 13.18 7.42
C ILE A 254 4.05 13.67 6.62
N MET A 255 2.99 12.87 6.52
CA MET A 255 1.66 13.33 6.11
C MET A 255 0.82 13.57 7.34
N ASP A 256 0.26 14.77 7.46
CA ASP A 256 -0.40 15.26 8.67
C ASP A 256 -1.93 15.24 8.55
N LYS A 257 -2.60 15.09 9.69
CA LYS A 257 -4.05 15.14 9.82
C LYS A 257 -4.48 16.60 10.00
N THR A 258 -5.19 17.15 9.01
CA THR A 258 -5.73 18.51 9.14
C THR A 258 -6.98 18.48 10.03
N GLU A 259 -6.84 18.88 11.30
CA GLU A 259 -7.99 19.24 12.15
C GLU A 259 -8.39 20.71 11.88
N ASN A 260 -9.69 20.91 11.62
CA ASN A 260 -10.44 22.18 11.52
C ASN A 260 -9.65 23.49 11.32
N ASP A 261 -9.87 24.15 10.18
CA ASP A 261 -10.58 25.44 10.23
C ASP A 261 -11.08 25.89 8.84
N GLU A 262 -12.07 26.78 8.91
CA GLU A 262 -12.82 27.53 7.89
C GLU A 262 -12.36 27.47 6.42
N ILE A 263 -13.36 27.46 5.54
CA ILE A 263 -13.19 27.62 4.08
C ILE A 263 -12.58 29.00 3.81
N VAL A 264 -11.26 29.09 3.82
CA VAL A 264 -10.53 30.21 3.25
C VAL A 264 -10.26 29.86 1.79
N LEU A 265 -10.98 30.55 0.90
CA LEU A 265 -10.73 30.51 -0.53
C LEU A 265 -9.30 30.96 -0.79
N PHE A 266 -8.46 30.06 -1.28
CA PHE A 266 -7.11 30.34 -1.74
C PHE A 266 -7.15 31.19 -3.02
N THR A 267 -7.43 32.48 -2.85
CA THR A 267 -7.11 33.52 -3.85
C THR A 267 -6.66 34.83 -3.18
N GLU A 268 -6.86 35.02 -1.87
CA GLU A 268 -6.47 36.27 -1.21
C GLU A 268 -5.04 36.28 -0.63
N LYS A 269 -4.40 35.13 -0.40
CA LYS A 269 -3.04 35.10 0.20
C LYS A 269 -1.91 35.48 -0.77
N ILE A 270 -2.15 35.47 -2.09
CA ILE A 270 -1.16 35.87 -3.11
C ILE A 270 -1.26 37.37 -3.45
N LEU A 271 -2.36 38.05 -3.07
CA LEU A 271 -2.48 39.50 -3.28
C LEU A 271 -1.91 40.32 -2.11
N SER A 272 -1.87 39.77 -0.88
CA SER A 272 -1.26 40.47 0.26
C SER A 272 0.27 40.45 0.27
N GLU A 273 0.91 39.48 -0.39
CA GLU A 273 2.38 39.42 -0.48
C GLU A 273 2.95 40.29 -1.61
N ARG A 274 2.11 40.81 -2.53
CA ARG A 274 2.54 41.77 -3.56
C ARG A 274 2.42 43.25 -3.17
N GLN A 275 1.82 43.58 -2.02
CA GLN A 275 1.72 44.97 -1.54
C GLN A 275 2.77 45.38 -0.50
N VAL A 276 3.69 44.49 -0.11
CA VAL A 276 4.75 44.81 0.88
C VAL A 276 6.12 45.10 0.22
N GLU A 277 6.28 44.89 -1.09
CA GLU A 277 7.51 45.26 -1.83
C GLU A 277 7.39 46.54 -2.68
N ALA A 278 6.33 47.32 -2.49
CA ALA A 278 6.19 48.65 -3.10
C ALA A 278 5.76 49.67 -2.04
N SER A 279 6.65 49.98 -1.10
CA SER A 279 6.61 51.14 -0.20
C SER A 279 8.03 51.49 0.24
#